data_AF-A0A089NQ89-F1
#
_entry.id   AF-A0A089NQ89-F1
#
_cell.length_a   1.000
_cell.length_b   1.000
_cell.length_c   1.000
_cell.angle_alpha   90.00
_cell.angle_beta   90.00
_cell.angle_gamma   90.00
#
_symmetry.space_group_name_H-M   'P 1'
#
loop_
_entity.id
_entity.type
_entity.pdbx_description
1 polymer ?
#
loop_
_entity_poly.entity_id
_entity_poly.type
_entity_poly.pdbx_seq_one_letter_code
_entity_poly.pdbx_strand_id
1 'polypeptide(L)' 'MPAVTLSSSPALRRPAARPSLLRTWLNRIRTRRALAALHPDQARDAGLEPWALRIEIAKPFWRA' A
#
# COMPACT_ATOMS: atom_id res chain seq x y z
N MET A 1 -20.95 2.33 41.40
CA MET A 1 -20.14 2.71 40.22
C MET A 1 -19.22 1.55 39.87
N PRO A 2 -19.56 0.64 38.95
CA PRO A 2 -18.65 -0.46 38.62
C PRO A 2 -17.59 0.03 37.62
N ALA A 3 -16.32 -0.15 37.98
CA ALA A 3 -15.20 0.11 37.09
C ALA A 3 -15.14 -1.01 36.04
N VAL A 4 -15.40 -0.64 34.78
CA VAL A 4 -15.27 -1.55 33.63
C VAL A 4 -13.78 -1.79 33.37
N THR A 5 -13.27 -2.94 33.78
CA THR A 5 -11.94 -3.41 33.38
C THR A 5 -12.02 -3.91 31.95
N LEU A 6 -11.51 -3.13 31.00
CA LEU A 6 -11.31 -3.56 29.62
C LEU A 6 -10.24 -4.64 29.59
N SER A 7 -10.67 -5.90 29.53
CA SER A 7 -9.81 -7.06 29.29
C SER A 7 -9.16 -6.91 27.91
N SER A 8 -7.90 -6.49 27.87
CA SER A 8 -7.10 -6.41 26.66
C SER A 8 -6.72 -7.84 26.26
N SER A 9 -7.56 -8.46 25.44
CA SER A 9 -7.27 -9.76 24.85
C SER A 9 -6.05 -9.62 23.95
N PRO A 10 -4.95 -10.38 24.17
CA PRO A 10 -3.80 -10.34 23.30
C PRO A 10 -4.20 -10.99 21.97
N ALA A 11 -4.63 -10.16 21.02
CA ALA A 11 -4.85 -10.60 19.65
C ALA A 11 -3.58 -11.29 19.19
N LEU A 12 -3.66 -12.60 18.94
CA LEU A 12 -2.57 -13.39 18.36
C LEU A 12 -2.07 -12.61 17.15
N ARG A 13 -0.87 -12.01 17.25
CA ARG A 13 -0.17 -11.39 16.13
C ARG A 13 0.18 -12.51 15.17
N ARG A 14 -0.76 -12.83 14.27
CA ARG A 14 -0.54 -13.75 13.17
C ARG A 14 0.68 -13.22 12.42
N PRO A 15 1.76 -14.00 12.29
CA PRO A 15 2.91 -13.55 11.50
C PRO A 15 2.37 -13.22 10.11
N ALA A 16 2.54 -11.97 9.70
CA ALA A 16 2.17 -11.54 8.36
C ALA A 16 2.89 -12.48 7.39
N ALA A 17 2.13 -13.32 6.68
CA ALA A 17 2.69 -14.26 5.72
C ALA A 17 3.53 -13.43 4.76
N ARG A 18 4.87 -13.61 4.80
CA ARG A 18 5.77 -12.84 3.95
C ARG A 18 5.40 -13.16 2.50
N PRO A 19 4.84 -12.22 1.73
CA PRO A 19 4.57 -12.48 0.33
C PRO A 19 5.90 -12.86 -0.32
N SER A 20 5.89 -13.87 -1.19
CA SER A 20 7.09 -14.22 -1.94
C SER A 20 7.62 -12.96 -2.65
N LEU A 21 8.94 -12.82 -2.75
CA LEU A 21 9.56 -11.66 -3.40
C LEU A 21 8.99 -11.43 -4.80
N LEU A 22 8.76 -12.52 -5.55
CA LEU A 22 8.09 -12.50 -6.84
C LEU A 22 6.68 -11.93 -6.76
N ARG A 23 5.83 -12.37 -5.83
CA ARG A 23 4.48 -11.81 -5.64
C ARG A 23 4.52 -10.32 -5.31
N THR A 24 5.51 -9.90 -4.51
CA THR A 24 5.70 -8.49 -4.16
C THR A 24 6.06 -7.66 -5.40
N TRP A 25 7.02 -8.12 -6.21
CA TRP A 25 7.40 -7.46 -7.45
C TRP A 25 6.24 -7.41 -8.46
N LEU A 26 5.50 -8.51 -8.59
CA LEU A 26 4.35 -8.58 -9.49
C LEU A 26 3.23 -7.63 -9.05
N ASN A 27 2.98 -7.53 -7.74
CA ASN A 27 2.04 -6.54 -7.21
C ASN A 27 2.52 -5.12 -7.50
N ARG A 28 3.80 -4.82 -7.24
CA ARG A 28 4.39 -3.50 -7.53
C ARG A 28 4.27 -3.10 -9.01
N ILE A 29 4.55 -4.01 -9.93
CA ILE A 29 4.39 -3.75 -11.37
C ILE A 29 2.93 -3.46 -11.71
N ARG A 30 1.99 -4.24 -11.17
CA ARG A 30 0.55 -4.03 -11.40
C ARG A 30 0.08 -2.70 -10.85
N THR A 31 0.46 -2.36 -9.62
CA THR A 31 0.11 -1.07 -9.01
C THR A 31 0.66 0.09 -9.82
N ARG A 32 1.94 0.04 -10.23
CA ARG A 32 2.55 1.12 -11.04
C ARG A 32 1.91 1.26 -12.42
N ARG A 33 1.51 0.15 -13.05
CA ARG A 33 0.73 0.19 -14.30
C ARG A 33 -0.65 0.79 -14.11
N ALA A 34 -1.35 0.43 -13.02
CA ALA A 34 -2.64 1.02 -12.69
C ALA A 34 -2.52 2.54 -12.43
N LEU A 35 -1.46 2.96 -11.72
CA LEU A 35 -1.17 4.38 -11.50
C LEU A 35 -0.83 5.11 -12.81
N ALA A 36 -0.09 4.48 -13.73
CA ALA A 36 0.20 5.07 -15.04
C ALA A 36 -1.03 5.17 -15.96
N ALA A 37 -2.01 4.29 -15.77
CA ALA A 37 -3.28 4.34 -16.48
C ALA A 37 -4.28 5.32 -15.83
N LEU A 38 -4.02 5.78 -14.60
CA LEU A 38 -4.89 6.70 -13.88
C LEU A 38 -4.83 8.09 -14.55
N HIS A 39 -5.99 8.68 -14.82
CA HIS A 39 -6.05 10.04 -15.34
C HIS A 39 -5.48 11.03 -14.30
N PRO A 40 -4.67 12.02 -14.68
CA PRO A 40 -4.07 12.96 -13.74
C PRO A 40 -5.09 13.70 -12.87
N ASP A 41 -6.31 13.92 -13.38
CA ASP A 41 -7.37 14.56 -12.60
C ASP A 41 -7.91 13.63 -11.50
N GLN A 42 -8.03 12.33 -11.76
CA GLN A 42 -8.41 11.34 -10.73
C GLN A 42 -7.33 11.20 -9.66
N ALA A 43 -6.05 11.34 -10.04
CA ALA A 43 -4.95 11.37 -9.09
C ALA A 43 -5.05 12.60 -8.17
N ARG A 44 -5.35 13.78 -8.73
CA ARG A 44 -5.58 15.00 -7.94
C ARG A 44 -6.78 14.87 -6.99
N ASP A 45 -7.88 14.29 -7.47
CA ASP A 45 -9.08 14.06 -6.64
C ASP A 45 -8.79 13.10 -5.48
N ALA A 46 -7.87 12.14 -5.67
CA ALA A 46 -7.39 11.25 -4.62
C ALA A 46 -6.35 11.90 -3.68
N GLY A 47 -6.01 13.18 -3.88
CA GLY A 47 -4.96 13.89 -3.14
C GLY A 47 -3.54 13.41 -3.47
N LEU A 48 -3.35 12.73 -4.60
CA LEU A 48 -2.05 12.27 -5.05
C LEU A 48 -1.38 13.36 -5.89
N GLU A 49 -0.18 13.76 -5.47
CA GLU A 49 0.64 14.70 -6.21
C GLU A 49 1.10 14.11 -7.56
N PRO A 50 0.80 14.76 -8.71
CA PRO A 50 1.12 14.21 -10.03
C PRO A 50 2.62 13.98 -10.24
N TRP A 51 3.47 14.83 -9.67
CA TRP A 51 4.93 14.68 -9.78
C TRP A 51 5.43 13.48 -8.97
N ALA A 52 4.87 13.24 -7.78
CA ALA A 52 5.21 12.10 -6.95
C ALA A 52 4.79 10.79 -7.63
N LEU A 53 3.64 10.80 -8.30
CA LEU A 53 3.16 9.68 -9.11
C LEU A 53 4.13 9.32 -10.24
N ARG A 54 4.63 10.33 -10.97
CA ARG A 54 5.60 10.13 -12.05
C ARG A 54 6.91 9.53 -11.55
N ILE A 55 7.39 9.98 -10.39
CA ILE A 55 8.57 9.40 -9.73
C ILE A 55 8.31 7.94 -9.37
N GLU A 56 7.15 7.64 -8.78
CA GLU A 56 6.79 6.28 -8.37
C GLU A 56 6.66 5.31 -9.56
N ILE A 57 6.08 5.76 -10.67
CA ILE A 57 5.97 4.99 -11.92
C ILE A 57 7.35 4.72 -12.54
N ALA A 58 8.27 5.68 -12.45
CA ALA A 58 9.63 5.56 -12.97
C ALA A 58 10.52 4.63 -12.14
N LYS A 59 10.11 4.25 -10.92
CA LYS A 59 10.91 3.33 -10.08
C LYS A 59 10.96 1.94 -10.71
N PRO A 60 12.15 1.31 -10.78
CA PRO A 60 12.24 -0.08 -11.20
C PRO A 60 11.49 -0.98 -10.21
N PHE A 61 10.92 -2.08 -10.72
CA PHE A 61 9.99 -2.92 -9.95
C PHE A 61 10.57 -3.48 -8.64
N TRP A 62 11.88 -3.74 -8.61
CA TRP A 62 12.58 -4.26 -7.45
C TRP A 62 12.78 -3.22 -6.34
N ARG A 63 12.64 -1.93 -6.64
CA ARG A 63 12.87 -0.82 -5.69
C ARG A 63 11.55 -0.32 -5.08
N ALA A 64 11.58 -0.09 -3.77
CA ALA A 64 10.53 0.61 -3.03
C ALA A 64 10.93 2.09 -2.89
#